data_AF-A0A929KSG2-F1
#
_entry.id   AF-A0A929KSG2-F1
#
_cell.length_a   1.000
_cell.length_b   1.000
_cell.length_c   1.000
_cell.angle_alpha   90.00
_cell.angle_beta   90.00
_cell.angle_gamma   90.00
#
_symmetry.space_group_name_H-M   'P 1'
#
loop_
_entity.id
_entity.type
_entity.pdbx_description
1 polymer ?
#
loop_
_entity_poly.entity_id
_entity_poly.type
_entity_poly.pdbx_seq_one_letter_code
_entity_poly.pdbx_strand_id
1 'polypeptide(L)'
;MRRALGPARCPGLCLYGARQHPARSLAPVNENSIPRFAPGVRFRFDKARDTWALLGPERLFQPDEQAVAVLKLVDGTRDIASIIDELARLYDAPREVIAGDVVAMFADLAGKGLVRG
;
A
#
# COMPACT_ATOMS: atom_id res chain seq x y z
N MET A 1 20.97 -41.12 -32.87
CA MET A 1 19.57 -40.62 -32.93
C MET A 1 19.14 -40.28 -31.51
N ARG A 2 18.84 -39.01 -31.23
CA ARG A 2 18.68 -38.46 -29.87
C ARG A 2 17.31 -38.83 -29.27
N ARG A 3 17.31 -39.40 -28.06
CA ARG A 3 16.11 -39.66 -27.22
C ARG A 3 15.77 -38.41 -26.39
N ALA A 4 14.48 -38.13 -26.26
CA ALA A 4 13.89 -37.15 -25.36
C ALA A 4 13.63 -37.73 -23.96
N LEU A 5 13.79 -36.93 -22.91
CA LEU A 5 13.30 -37.02 -21.51
C LEU A 5 13.88 -35.78 -20.79
N GLY A 6 13.14 -34.74 -20.37
CA GLY A 6 12.09 -34.66 -19.35
C GLY A 6 12.55 -33.63 -18.29
N PRO A 7 11.71 -32.72 -17.76
CA PRO A 7 12.18 -31.59 -16.95
C PRO A 7 12.51 -32.00 -15.51
N ALA A 8 13.69 -31.61 -15.03
CA ALA A 8 14.12 -31.83 -13.66
C ALA A 8 13.48 -30.83 -12.70
N ARG A 9 12.90 -31.38 -11.62
CA ARG A 9 12.37 -30.70 -10.43
C ARG A 9 13.50 -30.43 -9.43
N CYS A 10 13.49 -29.22 -8.82
CA CYS A 10 13.84 -28.79 -7.43
C CYS A 10 15.21 -29.25 -6.80
N PRO A 11 15.84 -28.58 -5.79
CA PRO A 11 15.25 -27.69 -4.75
C PRO A 11 16.13 -26.51 -4.20
N GLY A 12 15.51 -25.58 -3.46
CA GLY A 12 16.00 -25.16 -2.13
C GLY A 12 17.03 -24.01 -1.93
N LEU A 13 16.50 -22.84 -1.50
CA LEU A 13 16.99 -21.93 -0.43
C LEU A 13 18.35 -21.17 -0.64
N CYS A 14 18.58 -19.91 -0.24
CA CYS A 14 17.96 -18.92 0.65
C CYS A 14 18.74 -17.57 0.44
N LEU A 15 18.24 -16.33 0.55
CA LEU A 15 17.90 -15.57 1.78
C LEU A 15 17.38 -14.16 1.38
N TYR A 16 16.12 -13.82 1.69
CA TYR A 16 15.73 -12.61 2.46
C TYR A 16 14.19 -12.58 2.64
N GLY A 17 13.74 -12.70 3.88
CA GLY A 17 12.49 -12.08 4.38
C GLY A 17 11.16 -12.68 3.92
N ALA A 18 10.76 -13.77 4.56
CA ALA A 18 9.46 -14.41 4.40
C ALA A 18 8.25 -13.52 4.75
N ARG A 19 7.12 -13.88 4.10
CA ARG A 19 5.73 -13.40 4.26
C ARG A 19 5.33 -12.21 3.40
N GLN A 20 5.53 -12.31 2.09
CA GLN A 20 4.59 -11.70 1.14
C GLN A 20 3.35 -12.61 1.13
N HIS A 21 2.27 -12.21 1.83
CA HIS A 21 1.03 -13.00 1.86
C HIS A 21 0.53 -13.14 0.42
N PRO A 22 0.25 -14.35 -0.08
CA PRO A 22 -0.18 -14.55 -1.46
C PRO A 22 -1.53 -13.87 -1.68
N ALA A 23 -1.52 -12.87 -2.55
CA ALA A 23 -2.59 -12.47 -3.45
C ALA A 23 -4.03 -12.76 -2.96
N ARG A 24 -4.51 -12.00 -1.98
CA ARG A 24 -5.91 -11.58 -2.07
C ARG A 24 -5.94 -10.65 -3.27
N SER A 25 -6.54 -11.07 -4.39
CA SER A 25 -6.71 -10.26 -5.58
C SER A 25 -7.46 -8.99 -5.18
N LEU A 26 -6.72 -7.95 -4.85
CA LEU A 26 -7.29 -6.66 -4.50
C LEU A 26 -7.77 -6.08 -5.81
N ALA A 27 -9.05 -5.69 -5.82
CA ALA A 27 -9.61 -5.00 -6.96
C ALA A 27 -8.69 -3.83 -7.35
N PRO A 28 -8.57 -3.53 -8.66
CA PRO A 28 -7.81 -2.36 -9.08
C PRO A 28 -8.31 -1.15 -8.29
N VAL A 29 -7.39 -0.47 -7.61
CA VAL A 29 -7.68 0.75 -6.85
C VAL A 29 -8.10 1.79 -7.87
N ASN A 30 -9.41 2.07 -7.93
CA ASN A 30 -9.96 3.04 -8.87
C ASN A 30 -10.04 4.41 -8.20
N GLU A 31 -10.05 5.49 -8.99
CA GLU A 31 -10.21 6.85 -8.47
C GLU A 31 -11.52 7.04 -7.67
N ASN A 32 -12.56 6.27 -8.01
CA ASN A 32 -13.86 6.28 -7.32
C ASN A 32 -13.90 5.32 -6.11
N SER A 33 -12.84 4.56 -5.83
CA SER A 33 -12.77 3.72 -4.65
C SER A 33 -12.65 4.59 -3.40
N ILE A 34 -13.28 4.14 -2.30
CA ILE A 34 -13.23 4.82 -1.02
C ILE A 34 -12.22 4.09 -0.14
N PRO A 35 -10.98 4.59 0.01
CA PRO A 35 -9.95 3.93 0.79
C PRO A 35 -10.34 3.93 2.26
N ARG A 36 -10.19 2.77 2.90
CA ARG A 36 -10.46 2.55 4.32
C ARG A 36 -9.34 1.74 4.94
N PHE A 37 -8.97 2.08 6.17
CA PHE A 37 -8.05 1.24 6.93
C PHE A 37 -8.64 -0.16 7.17
N ALA A 38 -7.77 -1.16 7.10
CA ALA A 38 -8.14 -2.54 7.39
C ALA A 38 -8.49 -2.72 8.88
N PRO A 39 -9.32 -3.73 9.23
CA PRO A 39 -9.68 -4.00 10.62
C PRO A 39 -8.43 -4.31 11.45
N GLY A 40 -8.32 -3.67 12.62
CA GLY A 40 -7.17 -3.82 13.51
C GLY A 40 -5.99 -2.90 13.17
N VAL A 41 -6.03 -2.17 12.05
CA VAL A 41 -5.03 -1.13 11.76
C VAL A 41 -5.37 0.15 12.53
N ARG A 42 -4.35 0.77 13.10
CA ARG A 42 -4.46 2.05 13.82
C ARG A 42 -3.39 3.01 13.29
N PHE A 43 -3.80 4.19 12.87
CA PHE A 43 -2.88 5.27 12.55
C PHE A 43 -2.59 6.07 13.82
N ARG A 44 -1.32 6.10 14.23
CA ARG A 44 -0.91 6.74 15.48
C ARG A 44 0.38 7.52 15.30
N PHE A 45 0.46 8.68 15.94
CA PHE A 45 1.69 9.44 16.05
C PHE A 45 2.59 8.87 17.16
N ASP A 46 3.82 8.52 16.80
CA ASP A 46 4.86 8.08 17.72
C ASP A 46 5.66 9.30 18.18
N LYS A 47 5.45 9.70 19.44
CA LYS A 47 6.14 10.83 20.06
C LYS A 47 7.63 10.60 20.28
N ALA A 48 8.09 9.35 20.34
CA ALA A 48 9.51 9.06 20.56
C ALA A 48 10.35 9.30 19.31
N ARG A 49 9.72 9.21 18.13
CA ARG A 49 10.37 9.37 16.82
C ARG A 49 9.85 10.56 16.02
N ASP A 50 8.91 11.31 16.60
CA ASP A 50 8.18 12.41 15.98
C ASP A 50 7.59 12.05 14.59
N THR A 51 7.19 10.79 14.43
CA THR A 51 6.74 10.23 13.15
C THR A 51 5.38 9.58 13.28
N TRP A 52 4.64 9.51 12.19
CA TRP A 52 3.41 8.73 12.12
C TRP A 52 3.70 7.27 11.81
N ALA A 53 2.89 6.38 12.37
CA ALA A 53 3.00 4.95 12.15
C ALA A 53 1.61 4.30 12.01
N LEU A 54 1.50 3.35 11.09
CA LEU A 54 0.39 2.41 10.97
C LEU A 54 0.72 1.17 11.80
N LEU A 55 -0.02 1.01 12.89
CA LEU A 55 0.02 -0.16 13.75
C LEU A 55 -0.97 -1.18 13.21
N GLY A 56 -0.47 -2.19 12.48
CA GLY A 56 -1.22 -3.39 12.16
C GLY A 56 -1.08 -4.46 13.24
N PRO A 57 -1.97 -5.46 13.28
CA PRO A 57 -1.95 -6.52 14.29
C PRO A 57 -0.67 -7.38 14.25
N GLU A 58 -0.05 -7.51 13.07
CA GLU A 58 1.16 -8.32 12.87
C GLU A 58 2.38 -7.48 12.47
N ARG A 59 2.18 -6.19 12.10
CA ARG A 59 3.21 -5.36 11.44
C ARG A 59 3.09 -3.88 11.79
N LEU A 60 4.23 -3.24 12.03
CA LEU A 60 4.39 -1.79 12.09
C LEU A 60 4.81 -1.29 10.71
N PHE A 61 4.09 -0.30 10.16
CA PHE A 61 4.47 0.38 8.94
C PHE A 61 4.69 1.87 9.24
N GLN A 62 5.84 2.40 8.87
CA GLN A 62 6.16 3.81 9.05
C GLN A 62 6.06 4.50 7.69
N PRO A 63 4.94 5.19 7.39
CA PRO A 63 4.81 5.97 6.16
C PRO A 63 5.75 7.19 6.18
N ASP A 64 6.25 7.54 5.00
CA ASP A 64 6.94 8.81 4.74
C ASP A 64 5.99 10.01 4.87
N GLU A 65 6.53 11.23 4.92
CA GLU A 65 5.73 12.45 5.13
C GLU A 65 4.60 12.65 4.09
N GLN A 66 4.86 12.31 2.83
CA GLN A 66 3.86 12.38 1.76
C GLN A 66 2.75 11.38 2.01
N ALA A 67 3.12 10.13 2.30
CA ALA A 67 2.17 9.07 2.64
C ALA A 67 1.35 9.45 3.89
N VAL A 68 1.97 10.06 4.90
CA VAL A 68 1.28 10.57 6.09
C VAL A 68 0.23 11.61 5.74
N ALA A 69 0.54 12.55 4.84
CA ALA A 69 -0.42 13.55 4.40
C ALA A 69 -1.63 12.88 3.71
N VAL A 70 -1.38 11.91 2.83
CA VAL A 70 -2.45 11.15 2.18
C VAL A 70 -3.28 10.38 3.21
N LEU A 71 -2.63 9.65 4.13
CA LEU A 71 -3.29 8.81 5.13
C LEU A 71 -4.10 9.61 6.15
N LYS A 72 -3.74 10.87 6.40
CA LYS A 72 -4.53 11.81 7.20
C LYS A 72 -5.85 12.21 6.53
N LEU A 73 -5.91 12.19 5.20
CA LEU A 73 -7.12 12.50 4.43
C LEU A 73 -8.05 11.28 4.26
N VAL A 74 -7.54 10.07 4.56
CA VAL A 74 -8.28 8.81 4.48
C VAL A 74 -9.18 8.65 5.70
N ASP A 75 -10.37 9.24 5.60
CA ASP A 75 -11.42 9.12 6.62
C ASP A 75 -12.41 7.97 6.35
N GLY A 76 -12.29 7.30 5.20
CA GLY A 76 -13.21 6.24 4.77
C GLY A 76 -14.52 6.72 4.15
N THR A 77 -14.62 8.01 3.85
CA THR A 77 -15.78 8.61 3.16
C THR A 77 -15.39 9.31 1.86
N ARG A 78 -14.18 9.86 1.76
CA ARG A 78 -13.66 10.47 0.52
C ARG A 78 -13.21 9.41 -0.47
N ASP A 79 -13.45 9.65 -1.75
CA ASP A 79 -12.87 8.91 -2.86
C ASP A 79 -11.40 9.32 -3.11
N ILE A 80 -10.69 8.51 -3.89
CA ILE A 80 -9.28 8.74 -4.21
C ILE A 80 -9.10 9.98 -5.10
N ALA A 81 -10.00 10.24 -6.05
CA ALA A 81 -9.94 11.44 -6.89
C ALA A 81 -9.95 12.74 -6.05
N SER A 82 -10.85 12.83 -5.07
CA SER A 82 -10.96 13.97 -4.16
C SER A 82 -9.67 14.16 -3.34
N ILE A 83 -9.08 13.05 -2.87
CA ILE A 83 -7.80 13.09 -2.14
C ILE A 83 -6.67 13.58 -3.05
N ILE A 84 -6.62 13.10 -4.30
CA ILE A 84 -5.62 13.53 -5.29
C ILE A 84 -5.77 15.03 -5.57
N ASP A 85 -7.00 15.53 -5.78
CA ASP A 85 -7.23 16.95 -6.04
C ASP A 85 -6.85 17.84 -4.85
N GLU A 86 -7.11 17.39 -3.63
CA GLU A 86 -6.71 18.10 -2.42
C GLU A 86 -5.19 18.13 -2.28
N LEU A 87 -4.51 16.99 -2.50
CA LEU A 87 -3.05 16.90 -2.47
C LEU A 87 -2.38 17.72 -3.58
N ALA A 88 -2.94 17.71 -4.79
CA ALA A 88 -2.43 18.51 -5.90
C ALA A 88 -2.44 20.01 -5.56
N ARG A 89 -3.46 20.48 -4.84
CA ARG A 89 -3.53 21.86 -4.34
C ARG A 89 -2.58 22.13 -3.17
N LEU A 90 -2.42 21.17 -2.26
CA LEU A 90 -1.54 21.32 -1.09
C LEU A 90 -0.06 21.34 -1.46
N TYR A 91 0.33 20.54 -2.46
CA TYR A 91 1.71 20.39 -2.91
C TYR A 91 2.04 21.17 -4.20
N ASP A 92 1.07 21.92 -4.73
CA ASP A 92 1.18 22.69 -6.00
C ASP A 92 1.78 21.85 -7.14
N ALA A 93 1.30 20.62 -7.27
CA ALA A 93 1.86 19.60 -8.16
C ALA A 93 0.82 19.12 -9.18
N PRO A 94 1.24 18.71 -10.39
CA PRO A 94 0.33 18.20 -11.40
C PRO A 94 -0.41 16.95 -10.93
N ARG A 95 -1.72 16.92 -11.18
CA ARG A 95 -2.63 15.85 -10.77
C ARG A 95 -2.13 14.48 -11.23
N GLU A 96 -1.59 14.36 -12.44
CA GLU A 96 -1.16 13.06 -12.98
C GLU A 96 -0.01 12.44 -12.17
N VAL A 97 0.89 13.29 -11.66
CA VAL A 97 2.04 12.85 -10.83
C VAL A 97 1.56 12.37 -9.47
N ILE A 98 0.69 13.16 -8.83
CA ILE A 98 0.10 12.80 -7.53
C ILE A 98 -0.77 11.55 -7.66
N ALA A 99 -1.56 11.43 -8.73
CA ALA A 99 -2.38 10.24 -8.97
C ALA A 99 -1.53 8.98 -9.08
N GLY A 100 -0.43 9.02 -9.83
CA GLY A 100 0.49 7.89 -9.96
C GLY A 100 1.08 7.45 -8.62
N ASP A 101 1.56 8.42 -7.83
CA ASP A 101 2.14 8.16 -6.50
C ASP A 101 1.09 7.60 -5.52
N VAL A 102 -0.07 8.24 -5.44
CA VAL A 102 -1.18 7.85 -4.55
C VAL A 102 -1.70 6.45 -4.89
N VAL A 103 -1.91 6.15 -6.17
CA VAL A 103 -2.39 4.82 -6.61
C VAL A 103 -1.34 3.74 -6.32
N ALA A 104 -0.06 3.99 -6.60
CA ALA A 104 1.02 3.06 -6.28
C ALA A 104 1.12 2.80 -4.78
N MET A 105 1.02 3.86 -3.96
CA MET A 105 1.04 3.77 -2.51
C MET A 105 -0.14 2.95 -1.98
N PHE A 106 -1.36 3.22 -2.45
CA PHE A 106 -2.55 2.46 -2.03
C PHE A 106 -2.48 1.00 -2.48
N ALA A 107 -1.95 0.72 -3.67
CA ALA A 107 -1.77 -0.65 -4.15
C ALA A 107 -0.80 -1.45 -3.26
N ASP A 108 0.32 -0.86 -2.85
CA ASP A 108 1.27 -1.50 -1.91
C ASP A 108 0.64 -1.72 -0.52
N LEU A 109 -0.04 -0.70 0.03
CA LEU A 109 -0.74 -0.81 1.31
C LEU A 109 -1.86 -1.84 1.28
N ALA A 110 -2.58 -1.93 0.17
CA ALA A 110 -3.57 -2.95 -0.08
C ALA A 110 -2.94 -4.33 -0.11
N GLY A 111 -1.83 -4.51 -0.84
CA GLY A 111 -1.07 -5.77 -0.90
C GLY A 111 -0.57 -6.23 0.48
N LYS A 112 -0.26 -5.27 1.37
CA LYS A 112 0.11 -5.53 2.78
C LYS A 112 -1.10 -5.78 3.69
N GLY A 113 -2.32 -5.61 3.19
CA GLY A 113 -3.55 -5.75 3.96
C GLY A 113 -3.78 -4.63 4.97
N LEU A 114 -3.17 -3.46 4.79
CA LEU A 114 -3.28 -2.30 5.69
C LEU A 114 -4.45 -1.38 5.29
N VAL A 115 -4.76 -1.31 3.99
CA VAL A 115 -5.84 -0.50 3.41
C VAL A 115 -6.70 -1.38 2.50
N ARG A 116 -7.99 -1.06 2.39
CA ARG A 116 -8.96 -1.70 1.49
C ARG A 116 -9.86 -0.64 0.85
N GLY A 117 -10.28 -0.87 -0.39
CA GLY A 117 -11.16 0.03 -1.17
C GLY A 117 -11.65 -0.65 -2.43
#